data_AF-A0A661LFJ2-F1
#
_entry.id   AF-A0A661LFJ2-F1
#
_cell.length_a   1.000
_cell.length_b   1.000
_cell.length_c   1.000
_cell.angle_alpha   90.00
_cell.angle_beta   90.00
_cell.angle_gamma   90.00
#
_symmetry.space_group_name_H-M   'P 1'
#
loop_
_entity.id
_entity.type
_entity.pdbx_description
1 polymer ?
#
loop_
_entity_poly.entity_id
_entity_poly.type
_entity_poly.pdbx_seq_one_letter_code
_entity_poly.pdbx_strand_id
1 'polypeptide(L)'
;MININIIRVFISLFFCLFLIFTLSACSPTTESNKTVVIRVGDRVVTVGDIKREVRIASVENNIPQKEVWSSINELVNRIVDEALVLEYGEKNGIFLNEIELEKAIQNIVKDYPENSFNEMLLSRCIDYNEWKERFSEHLLIKKIVKEQTASLPPVSYHAIK
;
A
#
# COMPACT_ATOMS: atom_id res chain seq x y z
N MET A 1 -29.83 17.67 54.63
CA MET A 1 -30.79 16.90 53.81
C MET A 1 -30.68 17.40 52.37
N ILE A 2 -30.04 16.63 51.48
CA ILE A 2 -29.91 17.01 50.08
C ILE A 2 -31.26 16.78 49.40
N ASN A 3 -31.79 17.82 48.74
CA ASN A 3 -33.11 17.81 48.15
C ASN A 3 -33.15 16.84 46.97
N ILE A 4 -33.96 15.78 47.07
CA ILE A 4 -34.11 14.71 46.06
C ILE A 4 -34.45 15.25 44.67
N ASN A 5 -35.13 16.40 44.59
CA ASN A 5 -35.44 17.04 43.32
C ASN A 5 -34.20 17.65 42.64
N ILE A 6 -33.22 18.13 43.42
CA ILE A 6 -31.95 18.65 42.90
C ILE A 6 -31.11 17.51 42.31
N ILE A 7 -31.04 16.36 43.00
CA ILE A 7 -30.31 15.17 42.52
C ILE A 7 -30.90 14.66 41.19
N ARG A 8 -32.23 14.64 41.06
CA ARG A 8 -32.91 14.21 39.81
C ARG A 8 -32.60 15.13 38.63
N VAL A 9 -32.56 16.45 38.86
CA VAL A 9 -32.21 17.43 37.83
C VAL A 9 -30.75 17.25 37.38
N PHE A 10 -29.82 17.05 38.32
CA PHE A 10 -28.41 16.80 37.99
C PHE A 10 -28.19 15.49 37.25
N ILE A 11 -28.89 14.41 37.62
CA ILE A 11 -28.82 13.12 36.90
C ILE A 11 -29.39 13.28 35.48
N SER A 12 -30.51 13.99 35.32
CA SER A 12 -31.09 14.22 34.00
C SER A 12 -30.18 15.08 33.10
N LEU A 13 -29.54 16.11 33.66
CA LEU A 13 -28.56 16.94 32.97
C LEU A 13 -27.33 16.13 32.56
N PHE A 14 -26.81 15.28 33.44
CA PHE A 14 -25.67 14.41 33.15
C PHE A 14 -26.00 13.37 32.07
N PHE A 15 -27.21 12.80 32.10
CA PHE A 15 -27.67 11.84 31.09
C PHE A 15 -27.87 12.49 29.71
N CYS A 16 -28.43 13.71 29.67
CA CYS A 16 -28.50 14.50 28.44
C CYS A 16 -27.10 14.87 27.90
N LEU A 17 -26.16 15.26 28.77
CA LEU A 17 -24.79 15.59 28.36
C LEU A 17 -24.06 14.36 27.78
N PHE A 18 -24.23 13.19 28.41
CA PHE A 18 -23.66 11.93 27.93
C PHE A 18 -24.22 11.51 26.56
N LEU A 19 -25.52 11.71 26.32
CA LEU A 19 -26.17 11.45 25.04
C LEU A 19 -25.65 12.34 23.91
N ILE A 20 -25.27 13.59 24.22
CA ILE A 20 -24.67 14.52 23.25
C ILE A 20 -23.24 14.09 22.88
N PHE A 21 -22.46 13.54 23.82
CA PHE A 21 -21.10 13.04 23.55
C PHE A 21 -21.06 11.78 22.68
N THR A 22 -22.11 10.95 22.70
CA THR A 22 -22.16 9.72 21.88
C THR A 22 -22.45 9.96 20.39
N LEU A 23 -22.88 11.16 19.99
CA LEU A 23 -23.21 11.48 18.60
C LEU A 23 -22.02 12.01 17.77
N SER A 24 -20.85 12.21 18.39
CA SER A 24 -19.67 12.80 17.73
C SER A 24 -18.70 11.77 17.12
N ALA A 25 -19.06 10.49 17.02
CA ALA A 25 -18.18 9.43 16.53
C ALA A 25 -18.37 9.08 15.04
N CYS A 26 -18.96 9.97 14.24
CA CYS A 26 -19.10 9.76 12.81
C CYS A 26 -17.86 10.27 12.07
N SER A 27 -16.89 9.37 11.81
CA SER A 27 -15.76 9.66 10.92
C SER A 27 -16.15 9.28 9.47
N PRO A 28 -16.38 10.25 8.56
CA PRO A 28 -16.83 9.97 7.18
C PRO A 28 -15.71 9.48 6.25
N THR A 29 -14.50 9.24 6.76
CA THR A 29 -13.31 9.06 5.90
C THR A 29 -13.06 7.62 5.46
N THR A 30 -13.71 6.64 6.08
CA THR A 30 -13.36 5.22 5.89
C THR A 30 -14.06 4.55 4.70
N GLU A 31 -15.26 4.99 4.32
CA GLU A 31 -15.98 4.36 3.19
C GLU A 31 -15.42 4.76 1.83
N SER A 32 -15.03 6.03 1.67
CA SER A 32 -14.45 6.53 0.41
C SER A 32 -13.17 5.79 0.01
N ASN A 33 -12.33 5.41 0.98
CA ASN A 33 -11.06 4.73 0.68
C ASN A 33 -11.25 3.28 0.22
N LYS A 34 -12.37 2.63 0.53
CA LYS A 34 -12.66 1.24 0.12
C LYS A 34 -13.32 1.13 -1.26
N THR A 35 -13.65 2.27 -1.87
CA THR A 35 -14.27 2.28 -3.21
C THR A 35 -13.30 1.73 -4.23
N VAL A 36 -13.71 0.69 -4.97
CA VAL A 36 -12.92 0.05 -6.03
C VAL A 36 -12.89 0.96 -7.26
N VAL A 37 -11.70 1.22 -7.78
CA VAL A 37 -11.46 2.07 -8.97
C VAL A 37 -10.87 1.30 -10.14
N ILE A 38 -10.17 0.19 -9.89
CA ILE A 38 -9.62 -0.70 -10.92
C ILE A 38 -9.90 -2.14 -10.50
N ARG A 39 -10.26 -2.99 -11.46
CA ARG A 39 -10.38 -4.44 -11.29
C ARG A 39 -9.65 -5.15 -12.43
N VAL A 40 -8.78 -6.09 -12.08
CA VAL A 40 -8.06 -6.96 -13.02
C VAL A 40 -8.22 -8.39 -12.53
N GLY A 41 -9.08 -9.17 -13.20
CA GLY A 41 -9.45 -10.50 -12.70
C GLY A 41 -10.08 -10.41 -11.31
N ASP A 42 -9.51 -11.14 -10.35
CA ASP A 42 -9.93 -11.13 -8.95
C ASP A 42 -9.25 -10.03 -8.13
N ARG A 43 -8.21 -9.38 -8.67
CA ARG A 43 -7.52 -8.26 -8.02
C ARG A 43 -8.31 -6.98 -8.12
N VAL A 44 -8.39 -6.27 -7.00
CA VAL A 44 -9.07 -4.97 -6.88
C VAL A 44 -8.11 -3.91 -6.36
N VAL A 45 -8.19 -2.72 -6.94
CA VAL A 45 -7.47 -1.53 -6.46
C VAL A 45 -8.50 -0.51 -6.04
N THR A 46 -8.32 0.04 -4.84
CA THR A 46 -9.23 1.00 -4.23
C THR A 46 -8.71 2.43 -4.33
N VAL A 47 -9.56 3.41 -4.04
CA VAL A 47 -9.16 4.82 -3.89
C VAL A 47 -8.06 4.96 -2.83
N GLY A 48 -8.12 4.17 -1.74
CA GLY A 48 -7.11 4.15 -0.69
C GLY A 48 -5.74 3.74 -1.23
N ASP A 49 -5.71 2.73 -2.10
CA ASP A 49 -4.48 2.23 -2.72
C ASP A 49 -3.88 3.27 -3.68
N ILE A 50 -4.70 3.93 -4.50
CA ILE A 50 -4.21 5.03 -5.36
C ILE A 50 -3.60 6.16 -4.52
N LYS A 51 -4.29 6.60 -3.45
CA LYS A 51 -3.76 7.65 -2.55
C LYS A 51 -2.45 7.20 -1.90
N ARG A 52 -2.33 5.93 -1.54
CA ARG A 52 -1.10 5.35 -0.99
C ARG A 52 0.03 5.39 -2.02
N GLU A 53 -0.20 4.92 -3.25
CA GLU A 53 0.78 4.95 -4.33
C GLU A 53 1.25 6.38 -4.64
N VAL A 54 0.32 7.35 -4.63
CA VAL A 54 0.66 8.76 -4.83
C VAL A 54 1.55 9.29 -3.71
N ARG A 55 1.24 8.97 -2.44
CA ARG A 55 2.07 9.35 -1.29
C ARG A 55 3.49 8.77 -1.42
N ILE A 56 3.60 7.51 -1.79
CA ILE A 56 4.89 6.81 -1.93
C ILE A 56 5.70 7.42 -3.07
N ALA A 57 5.12 7.56 -4.26
CA ALA A 57 5.79 8.16 -5.41
C ALA A 57 6.26 9.59 -5.14
N SER A 58 5.48 10.36 -4.36
CA SER A 58 5.85 11.71 -3.91
C SER A 58 7.11 11.69 -3.03
N VAL A 59 7.18 10.78 -2.06
CA VAL A 59 8.33 10.65 -1.16
C VAL A 59 9.57 10.14 -1.90
N GLU A 60 9.42 9.10 -2.74
CA GLU A 60 10.55 8.48 -3.45
C GLU A 60 11.20 9.42 -4.47
N ASN A 61 10.40 10.23 -5.17
CA ASN A 61 10.89 11.17 -6.18
C ASN A 61 11.15 12.57 -5.61
N ASN A 62 10.86 12.81 -4.33
CA ASN A 62 10.97 14.10 -3.66
C ASN A 62 10.20 15.22 -4.41
N ILE A 63 8.98 14.91 -4.85
CA ILE A 63 8.08 15.85 -5.55
C ILE A 63 6.74 15.98 -4.81
N PRO A 64 6.04 17.12 -4.89
CA PRO A 64 4.71 17.27 -4.30
C PRO A 64 3.70 16.26 -4.85
N GLN A 65 2.79 15.74 -4.01
CA GLN A 65 1.72 14.83 -4.44
C GLN A 65 0.87 15.39 -5.58
N LYS A 66 0.69 16.72 -5.66
CA LYS A 66 -0.03 17.38 -6.75
C LYS A 66 0.60 17.10 -8.12
N GLU A 67 1.93 17.03 -8.18
CA GLU A 67 2.65 16.71 -9.42
C GLU A 67 2.46 15.24 -9.78
N VAL A 68 2.48 14.33 -8.80
CA VAL A 68 2.15 12.92 -9.04
C VAL A 68 0.72 12.76 -9.56
N TRP A 69 -0.26 13.49 -8.99
CA TRP A 69 -1.64 13.51 -9.48
C TRP A 69 -1.76 14.06 -10.90
N SER A 70 -0.87 14.96 -11.33
CA SER A 70 -0.87 15.46 -12.71
C SER A 70 -0.44 14.39 -13.73
N SER A 71 0.34 13.39 -13.29
CA SER A 71 0.75 12.23 -14.07
C SER A 71 0.01 10.95 -13.66
N ILE A 72 -1.22 11.07 -13.14
CA ILE A 72 -1.97 9.93 -12.60
C ILE A 72 -2.19 8.79 -13.62
N ASN A 73 -2.29 9.11 -14.90
CA ASN A 73 -2.46 8.10 -15.95
C ASN A 73 -1.25 7.16 -16.04
N GLU A 74 -0.03 7.67 -15.92
CA GLU A 74 1.18 6.84 -15.95
C GLU A 74 1.24 5.93 -14.71
N LEU A 75 0.87 6.46 -13.55
CA LEU A 75 0.78 5.69 -12.32
C LEU A 75 -0.28 4.58 -12.43
N VAL A 76 -1.46 4.91 -12.95
CA VAL A 76 -2.55 3.95 -13.16
C VAL A 76 -2.14 2.87 -14.16
N ASN A 77 -1.50 3.23 -15.27
CA ASN A 77 -1.01 2.25 -16.25
C ASN A 77 -0.03 1.27 -15.61
N ARG A 78 0.94 1.77 -14.83
CA ARG A 78 1.88 0.92 -14.08
C ARG A 78 1.14 -0.04 -13.14
N ILE A 79 0.15 0.45 -12.38
CA ILE A 79 -0.64 -0.39 -11.47
C ILE A 79 -1.41 -1.46 -12.23
N VAL A 80 -2.00 -1.12 -13.38
CA VAL A 80 -2.72 -2.08 -14.23
C VAL A 80 -1.77 -3.13 -14.79
N ASP A 81 -0.60 -2.74 -15.28
CA ASP A 81 0.41 -3.66 -15.81
C ASP A 81 0.90 -4.63 -14.72
N GLU A 82 1.23 -4.12 -13.53
CA GLU A 82 1.62 -4.94 -12.38
C GLU A 82 0.50 -5.92 -11.97
N ALA A 83 -0.74 -5.45 -11.93
CA ALA A 83 -1.90 -6.29 -11.61
C ALA A 83 -2.13 -7.40 -12.66
N LEU A 84 -1.94 -7.11 -13.95
CA LEU A 84 -2.03 -8.10 -15.02
C LEU A 84 -0.95 -9.18 -14.90
N VAL A 85 0.30 -8.79 -14.59
CA VAL A 85 1.39 -9.75 -14.38
C VAL A 85 1.12 -10.62 -13.16
N LEU A 86 0.69 -10.05 -12.04
CA LEU A 86 0.38 -10.79 -10.82
C LEU A 86 -0.78 -11.78 -11.01
N GLU A 87 -1.86 -11.34 -11.68
CA GLU A 87 -2.99 -12.20 -12.06
C GLU A 87 -2.54 -13.36 -12.96
N TYR A 88 -1.62 -13.11 -13.90
CA TYR A 88 -1.01 -14.16 -14.72
C TYR A 88 -0.23 -15.16 -13.87
N GLY A 89 0.63 -14.69 -12.96
CA GLY A 89 1.42 -15.55 -12.08
C GLY A 89 0.54 -16.47 -11.25
N GLU A 90 -0.51 -15.92 -10.64
CA GLU A 90 -1.48 -16.65 -9.85
C GLU A 90 -2.17 -17.77 -10.66
N LYS A 91 -2.65 -17.46 -11.86
CA LYS A 91 -3.28 -18.45 -12.77
C LYS A 91 -2.35 -19.55 -13.24
N ASN A 92 -1.04 -19.28 -13.29
CA ASN A 92 -0.03 -20.24 -13.72
C ASN A 92 0.70 -20.92 -12.54
N GLY A 93 0.26 -20.69 -11.30
CA GLY A 93 0.84 -21.32 -10.13
C GLY A 93 2.25 -20.82 -9.78
N ILE A 94 2.61 -19.62 -10.22
CA ILE A 94 3.89 -18.99 -9.93
C ILE A 94 3.75 -18.18 -8.64
N PHE A 95 4.40 -18.63 -7.58
CA PHE A 95 4.36 -17.99 -6.26
C PHE A 95 5.76 -17.68 -5.74
N LEU A 96 5.84 -16.68 -4.87
CA LEU A 96 7.03 -16.38 -4.10
C LEU A 96 6.91 -17.04 -2.72
N ASN A 97 7.85 -17.92 -2.37
CA ASN A 97 7.85 -18.52 -1.03
C ASN A 97 8.63 -17.67 -0.02
N GLU A 98 8.38 -17.91 1.27
CA GLU A 98 9.00 -17.14 2.36
C GLU A 98 10.53 -17.23 2.36
N ILE A 99 11.10 -18.40 2.05
CA ILE A 99 12.56 -18.58 2.00
C ILE A 99 13.19 -17.74 0.89
N GLU A 100 12.54 -17.66 -0.28
CA GLU A 100 12.96 -16.81 -1.39
C GLU A 100 12.94 -15.33 -1.00
N LEU A 101 11.85 -14.89 -0.35
CA LEU A 101 11.69 -13.52 0.13
C LEU A 101 12.77 -13.15 1.16
N GLU A 102 12.95 -13.98 2.21
CA GLU A 102 13.94 -13.70 3.26
C GLU A 102 15.37 -13.67 2.73
N LYS A 103 15.72 -14.57 1.81
CA LYS A 103 17.04 -14.53 1.14
C LYS A 103 17.23 -13.25 0.33
N ALA A 104 16.18 -12.79 -0.37
CA ALA A 104 16.26 -11.56 -1.14
C ALA A 104 16.38 -10.33 -0.23
N ILE A 105 15.66 -10.29 0.89
CA ILE A 105 15.77 -9.24 1.91
C ILE A 105 17.17 -9.22 2.51
N GLN A 106 17.69 -10.37 2.96
CA GLN A 106 19.05 -10.48 3.49
C GLN A 106 20.11 -9.99 2.49
N ASN A 107 19.92 -10.28 1.21
CA ASN A 107 20.82 -9.82 0.16
C ASN A 107 20.82 -8.30 -0.03
N ILE A 108 19.74 -7.60 0.32
CA ILE A 108 19.69 -6.13 0.31
C ILE A 108 20.24 -5.58 1.61
N VAL A 109 19.77 -6.11 2.75
CA VAL A 109 20.09 -5.59 4.07
C VAL A 109 21.57 -5.79 4.42
N LYS A 110 22.24 -6.83 3.90
CA LYS A 110 23.68 -7.05 4.15
C LYS A 110 24.57 -5.90 3.68
N ASP A 111 24.11 -5.08 2.73
CA ASP A 111 24.85 -3.94 2.21
C ASP A 111 24.70 -2.70 3.12
N TYR A 112 23.87 -2.79 4.17
CA TYR A 112 23.64 -1.75 5.15
C TYR A 112 24.37 -2.11 6.46
N PRO A 113 25.27 -1.25 6.96
CA PRO A 113 25.92 -1.47 8.24
C PRO A 113 24.91 -1.36 9.39
N GLU A 114 25.04 -2.26 10.38
CA GLU A 114 24.27 -2.25 11.62
C GLU A 114 22.75 -2.13 11.39
N ASN A 115 22.12 -1.06 11.90
CA ASN A 115 20.68 -0.81 11.80
C ASN A 115 20.32 0.28 10.75
N SER A 116 21.28 0.69 9.92
CA SER A 116 21.12 1.83 9.00
C SER A 116 20.01 1.62 7.96
N PHE A 117 19.67 0.36 7.65
CA PHE A 117 18.52 0.05 6.78
C PHE A 117 17.20 0.54 7.38
N ASN A 118 16.94 0.21 8.65
CA ASN A 118 15.73 0.62 9.34
C ASN A 118 15.70 2.13 9.57
N GLU A 119 16.84 2.74 9.87
CA GLU A 119 16.97 4.20 9.99
C GLU A 119 16.66 4.91 8.66
N MET A 120 17.12 4.36 7.54
CA MET A 120 16.81 4.87 6.20
C MET A 120 15.30 4.81 5.93
N LEU A 121 14.63 3.70 6.24
CA LEU A 121 13.16 3.60 6.10
C LEU A 121 12.43 4.63 6.98
N LEU A 122 12.86 4.77 8.24
CA LEU A 122 12.30 5.75 9.18
C LEU A 122 12.47 7.19 8.70
N SER A 123 13.64 7.54 8.15
CA SER A 123 13.91 8.87 7.60
C SER A 123 12.99 9.24 6.44
N ARG A 124 12.43 8.24 5.75
CA ARG A 124 11.49 8.37 4.64
C ARG A 124 10.03 8.14 5.07
N CYS A 125 9.76 7.96 6.36
CA CYS A 125 8.43 7.64 6.90
C CYS A 125 7.81 6.38 6.25
N ILE A 126 8.65 5.38 5.97
CA ILE A 126 8.25 4.08 5.41
C ILE A 126 8.27 3.04 6.53
N ASP A 127 7.16 2.32 6.71
CA ASP A 127 7.08 1.19 7.62
C ASP A 127 7.80 -0.04 7.04
N TYR A 128 8.48 -0.83 7.87
CA TYR A 128 9.21 -2.01 7.40
C TYR A 128 8.30 -3.05 6.76
N ASN A 129 7.09 -3.27 7.28
CA ASN A 129 6.16 -4.23 6.69
C ASN A 129 5.58 -3.70 5.38
N GLU A 130 5.27 -2.40 5.30
CA GLU A 130 4.87 -1.77 4.02
C GLU A 130 5.97 -1.90 2.97
N TRP A 131 7.24 -1.70 3.36
CA TRP A 131 8.38 -1.94 2.47
C TRP A 131 8.50 -3.42 2.05
N LYS A 132 8.40 -4.34 3.01
CA LYS A 132 8.53 -5.80 2.78
C LYS A 132 7.44 -6.32 1.84
N GLU A 133 6.21 -5.86 2.03
CA GLU A 133 5.06 -6.21 1.18
C GLU A 133 5.32 -5.78 -0.26
N ARG A 134 5.65 -4.50 -0.50
CA ARG A 134 5.99 -3.98 -1.83
C ARG A 134 7.18 -4.71 -2.46
N PHE A 135 8.21 -4.98 -1.67
CA PHE A 135 9.39 -5.69 -2.13
C PHE A 135 9.03 -7.12 -2.56
N SER A 136 8.14 -7.79 -1.82
CA SER A 136 7.66 -9.13 -2.15
C SER A 136 6.86 -9.15 -3.47
N GLU A 137 5.98 -8.18 -3.69
CA GLU A 137 5.22 -8.06 -4.94
C GLU A 137 6.14 -7.82 -6.14
N HIS A 138 7.10 -6.89 -6.00
CA HIS A 138 8.07 -6.61 -7.07
C HIS A 138 8.95 -7.84 -7.39
N LEU A 139 9.35 -8.58 -6.37
CA LEU A 139 10.13 -9.81 -6.55
C LEU A 139 9.31 -10.89 -7.26
N LEU A 140 8.03 -11.02 -6.94
CA LEU A 140 7.11 -11.93 -7.62
C LEU A 140 6.91 -11.54 -9.09
N ILE A 141 6.67 -10.26 -9.38
CA ILE A 141 6.56 -9.75 -10.76
C ILE A 141 7.81 -10.08 -11.57
N LYS A 142 9.00 -9.82 -11.01
CA LYS A 142 10.28 -10.17 -11.66
C LYS A 142 10.40 -11.67 -11.92
N LYS A 143 9.98 -12.51 -10.96
CA LYS A 143 9.98 -13.97 -11.11
C LYS A 143 9.06 -14.41 -12.25
N ILE A 144 7.83 -13.90 -12.30
CA ILE A 144 6.83 -14.21 -13.34
C ILE A 144 7.36 -13.82 -14.72
N VAL A 145 7.85 -12.59 -14.87
CA VAL A 145 8.40 -12.12 -16.16
C VAL A 145 9.59 -12.97 -16.59
N LYS A 146 10.50 -13.28 -15.66
CA LYS A 146 11.67 -14.11 -15.95
C LYS A 146 11.27 -15.52 -16.43
N GLU A 147 10.33 -16.16 -15.75
CA GLU A 147 9.85 -17.49 -16.14
C GLU A 147 9.16 -17.46 -17.51
N GLN A 148 8.31 -16.45 -17.76
CA GLN A 148 7.60 -16.31 -19.04
C GLN A 148 8.53 -16.00 -20.22
N THR A 149 9.59 -15.23 -19.99
CA THR A 149 10.55 -14.83 -21.03
C THR A 149 11.73 -15.79 -21.18
N ALA A 150 11.87 -16.81 -20.31
CA ALA A 150 13.02 -17.71 -20.31
C ALA A 150 13.20 -18.48 -21.63
N SER A 151 12.13 -18.69 -22.38
CA SER A 151 12.14 -19.35 -23.68
C SER A 151 12.37 -18.40 -24.87
N LEU A 152 12.41 -17.07 -24.64
CA LEU A 152 12.62 -16.10 -25.70
C LEU A 152 14.11 -16.03 -26.08
N PRO A 153 14.45 -15.98 -27.38
CA PRO A 153 15.84 -15.80 -27.81
C PRO A 153 16.36 -14.43 -27.36
N PRO A 154 17.66 -14.30 -27.04
CA PRO A 154 18.25 -13.01 -26.74
C PRO A 154 18.12 -12.07 -27.93
N VAL A 155 17.98 -10.77 -27.65
CA VAL A 155 17.88 -9.74 -28.70
C VAL A 155 19.13 -9.83 -29.59
N SER A 156 18.90 -10.07 -30.88
CA SER A 156 19.98 -10.16 -31.88
C SER A 156 20.73 -8.84 -31.98
N TYR A 157 22.05 -8.90 -32.12
CA TYR A 157 22.92 -7.73 -32.30
C TYR A 157 22.46 -6.83 -33.46
N HIS A 158 21.89 -7.42 -34.51
CA HIS A 158 21.37 -6.71 -35.67
C HIS A 158 20.12 -5.86 -35.39
N ALA A 159 19.42 -6.09 -34.27
CA ALA A 159 18.24 -5.32 -33.88
C ALA A 159 18.56 -4.10 -32.99
N ILE A 160 19.82 -3.98 -32.52
CA ILE A 160 20.28 -2.92 -31.61
C ILE A 160 20.95 -1.77 -32.38
N LYS A 161 21.19 -1.94 -33.68
CA LYS A 161 21.85 -0.98 -34.56
C LYS A 161 20.86 -0.31 -35.50
#